data_AF-A0A1V2PTC2-F1
#
_entry.id   AF-A0A1V2PTC2-F1
#
_cell.length_a   1.000
_cell.length_b   1.000
_cell.length_c   1.000
_cell.angle_alpha   90.00
_cell.angle_beta   90.00
_cell.angle_gamma   90.00
#
_symmetry.space_group_name_H-M   'P 1'
#
loop_
_entity.id
_entity.type
_entity.pdbx_description
1 polymer ?
#
loop_
_entity_poly.entity_id
_entity_poly.type
_entity_poly.pdbx_seq_one_letter_code
_entity_poly.pdbx_strand_id
1 'polypeptide(L)' 'MTVEPCNHHGRTPPCHQALIDAGITKVLIAVIDPTSRGRGGAARLRDAGSRWRSASSLTRRCFLVVIADHRDQSDRGA' A
#
# COMPACT_ATOMS: atom_id res chain seq x y z
N MET A 1 7.43 1.14 0.71
CA MET A 1 7.64 1.01 -0.76
C MET A 1 8.09 2.35 -1.34
N THR A 2 8.91 2.33 -2.38
CA THR A 2 9.50 3.55 -2.97
C THR A 2 8.52 4.31 -3.87
N VAL A 3 7.72 3.62 -4.67
CA VAL A 3 6.67 4.21 -5.51
C VAL A 3 5.32 3.66 -5.07
N GLU A 4 4.25 4.42 -5.28
CA GLU A 4 2.86 4.00 -5.07
C GLU A 4 2.57 2.62 -5.69
N PRO A 5 1.79 1.76 -5.03
CA PRO A 5 1.40 0.49 -5.63
C PRO A 5 0.57 0.74 -6.89
N CYS A 6 0.89 0.02 -7.97
CA CYS A 6 0.15 0.18 -9.21
C CYS A 6 -1.34 -0.21 -9.05
N ASN A 7 -2.17 0.46 -9.84
CA ASN A 7 -3.64 0.29 -9.88
C ASN A 7 -4.17 -0.18 -11.23
N HIS A 8 -3.31 -0.74 -12.08
CA HIS A 8 -3.70 -1.31 -13.36
C HIS A 8 -3.43 -2.81 -13.39
N HIS A 9 -4.24 -3.53 -14.15
CA HIS A 9 -3.98 -4.92 -14.51
C HIS A 9 -3.09 -4.95 -15.75
N GLY A 10 -1.92 -5.58 -15.63
CA GLY A 10 -1.03 -5.88 -16.74
C GLY A 10 -0.93 -7.39 -16.95
N ARG A 11 0.30 -7.89 -17.09
CA ARG A 11 0.57 -9.34 -17.07
C ARG A 11 0.39 -9.95 -15.67
N THR A 12 0.57 -9.15 -14.63
CA THR A 12 0.34 -9.52 -13.23
C THR A 12 -0.80 -8.69 -12.64
N PRO A 13 -1.47 -9.17 -11.58
CA PRO A 13 -2.44 -8.38 -10.83
C PRO A 13 -1.83 -7.09 -10.23
N PRO A 14 -2.66 -6.09 -9.87
CA PRO A 14 -2.22 -4.84 -9.28
C PRO A 14 -1.55 -5.05 -7.93
N CYS A 15 -0.45 -4.33 -7.69
CA CYS A 15 0.28 -4.41 -6.43
C CYS A 15 -0.56 -4.01 -5.21
N HIS A 16 -1.51 -3.07 -5.35
CA HIS A 16 -2.37 -2.67 -4.22
C HIS A 16 -3.27 -3.83 -3.75
N GLN A 17 -3.71 -4.69 -4.67
CA GLN A 17 -4.55 -5.84 -4.35
C GLN A 17 -3.75 -6.87 -3.54
N ALA A 18 -2.52 -7.18 -3.97
CA ALA A 18 -1.64 -8.09 -3.24
C ALA A 18 -1.38 -7.62 -1.78
N LEU A 19 -1.29 -6.30 -1.54
CA LEU A 19 -1.16 -5.76 -0.19
C LEU A 19 -2.42 -5.94 0.65
N ILE A 20 -3.60 -5.76 0.05
CA ILE A 20 -4.90 -5.97 0.71
C ILE A 20 -5.08 -7.46 1.05
N ASP A 21 -4.80 -8.34 0.09
CA ASP A 21 -4.92 -9.80 0.24
C ASP A 21 -3.97 -10.33 1.32
N ALA A 22 -2.77 -9.75 1.40
CA ALA A 22 -1.79 -10.04 2.45
C ALA A 22 -2.16 -9.42 3.82
N GLY A 23 -3.32 -8.78 3.97
CA GLY A 23 -3.77 -8.22 5.26
C GLY A 23 -2.94 -7.04 5.76
N ILE A 24 -2.24 -6.34 4.87
CA ILE A 24 -1.37 -5.21 5.23
C ILE A 24 -2.21 -3.97 5.53
N THR A 25 -2.22 -3.54 6.78
CA THR A 25 -3.05 -2.41 7.22
C THR A 25 -2.34 -1.06 7.18
N LYS A 26 -1.00 -1.04 7.10
CA LYS A 26 -0.18 0.18 7.14
C LYS A 26 0.89 0.15 6.05
N VAL A 27 0.89 1.16 5.18
CA VAL A 27 1.82 1.25 4.05
C VAL A 27 2.51 2.61 4.01
N LEU A 28 3.84 2.63 4.01
CA LEU A 28 4.63 3.83 3.76
C LEU A 28 5.01 3.92 2.28
N ILE A 29 4.62 5.00 1.62
CA ILE A 29 4.86 5.24 0.19
C ILE A 29 5.80 6.43 0.04
N ALA A 30 6.96 6.27 -0.60
CA ALA A 30 7.88 7.41 -0.73
C ALA A 30 7.42 8.43 -1.77
N VAL A 31 7.00 7.95 -2.95
CA VAL A 31 6.58 8.77 -4.09
C VAL A 31 5.20 8.31 -4.56
N ILE A 32 4.27 9.26 -4.76
CA ILE A 32 2.99 9.01 -5.44
C ILE A 32 3.27 8.87 -6.94
N ASP A 33 2.73 7.83 -7.58
CA ASP A 33 3.03 7.57 -8.99
C ASP A 33 2.40 8.70 -9.84
N PRO A 34 3.23 9.51 -10.55
CA PRO A 34 2.73 10.62 -11.34
C PRO A 34 2.08 10.18 -12.66
N THR A 35 2.22 8.90 -13.03
CA THR A 35 1.75 8.40 -14.32
C THR A 35 0.25 8.10 -14.30
N SER A 36 -0.40 8.30 -15.45
CA SER A 36 -1.84 8.05 -15.57
C SER A 36 -2.24 6.58 -15.46
N ARG A 37 -1.30 5.67 -15.75
CA ARG A 37 -1.53 4.22 -15.69
C ARG A 37 -1.26 3.64 -14.31
N GLY A 38 -0.27 4.16 -13.57
CA GLY A 38 0.15 3.61 -12.29
C GLY A 38 -0.57 4.18 -11.06
N ARG A 39 -1.06 5.42 -11.13
CA ARG A 39 -1.70 6.14 -10.02
C ARG A 39 -2.98 5.48 -9.48
N GLY A 40 -3.30 5.76 -8.22
CA GLY A 40 -4.59 5.46 -7.58
C GLY A 40 -4.58 4.24 -6.67
N GLY A 41 -3.46 3.52 -6.55
CA GLY A 41 -3.35 2.40 -5.62
C GLY A 41 -3.42 2.84 -4.17
N ALA A 42 -2.93 4.04 -3.84
CA ALA A 42 -3.07 4.62 -2.51
C ALA A 42 -4.55 4.90 -2.14
N ALA A 43 -5.37 5.30 -3.12
CA ALA A 43 -6.81 5.44 -2.93
C ALA A 43 -7.46 4.07 -2.68
N ARG A 44 -7.11 3.04 -3.47
CA ARG A 44 -7.61 1.67 -3.26
C ARG A 44 -7.26 1.09 -1.90
N LEU A 45 -6.03 1.32 -1.43
CA LEU A 45 -5.63 0.93 -0.07
C LEU A 45 -6.53 1.59 0.98
N ARG A 46 -6.81 2.89 0.82
CA ARG A 46 -7.70 3.63 1.72
C ARG A 46 -9.12 3.08 1.71
N ASP A 47 -9.67 2.77 0.54
CA ASP A 47 -11.01 2.22 0.38
C ASP A 47 -11.13 0.82 1.03
N ALA A 48 -10.06 0.03 1.00
CA ALA A 48 -9.96 -1.26 1.66
C ALA A 48 -9.72 -1.18 3.19
N GLY A 49 -9.66 0.03 3.75
CA GLY A 49 -9.41 0.25 5.18
C GLY A 49 -7.93 0.25 5.58
N SER A 50 -7.01 0.11 4.64
CA SER A 50 -5.57 0.24 4.87
C SER A 50 -5.16 1.71 4.91
N ARG A 51 -4.31 2.05 5.89
CA ARG A 51 -3.79 3.40 6.06
C ARG A 51 -2.47 3.54 5.31
N TRP A 52 -2.31 4.63 4.59
CA TRP A 52 -1.04 4.97 3.95
C TRP A 52 -0.58 6.38 4.30
N ARG A 53 0.73 6.60 4.24
CA ARG A 53 1.37 7.91 4.45
C ARG A 53 2.45 8.14 3.39
N SER A 54 2.62 9.38 2.94
CA SER A 54 3.74 9.76 2.05
C SER A 54 5.02 10.00 2.85
N ALA A 55 6.17 9.61 2.31
CA ALA A 55 7.46 9.83 2.97
C ALA A 55 7.98 11.28 2.86
N SER A 56 7.37 12.13 2.04
CA SER A 56 7.70 13.57 1.98
C SER A 56 7.52 14.30 3.33
N SER A 57 6.79 13.69 4.28
CA SER A 57 6.63 14.16 5.66
C SER A 57 7.61 13.52 6.67
N LEU A 58 8.43 12.51 6.32
CA LEU A 58 9.28 11.76 7.26
C LEU A 58 10.76 11.78 6.85
N THR A 59 11.50 12.76 7.35
CA THR A 59 12.84 13.16 6.89
C THR A 59 14.02 12.32 7.40
N ARG A 60 13.88 11.22 8.16
CA ARG A 60 15.10 10.68 8.84
C ARG A 60 15.35 9.17 8.93
N ARG A 61 14.44 8.28 8.53
CA ARG A 61 14.71 6.82 8.51
C ARG A 61 13.89 6.12 7.42
N CYS A 62 14.22 6.38 6.16
CA CYS A 62 13.70 5.61 5.03
C CYS A 62 14.67 4.47 4.67
N PHE A 63 14.99 3.61 5.63
CA PHE A 63 15.58 2.31 5.34
C PHE A 63 14.50 1.28 5.66
N LEU A 64 13.85 0.79 4.61
CA LEU A 64 13.04 -0.43 4.59
C LEU A 64 12.08 -0.64 5.77
N VAL A 65 10.81 -0.22 5.66
CA VAL A 65 9.79 -0.90 6.47
C VAL A 65 8.42 -0.90 5.78
N VAL A 66 8.06 -2.06 5.22
CA VAL A 66 6.67 -2.52 5.38
C VAL A 66 6.57 -2.79 6.88
N ILE A 67 6.11 -1.82 7.70
CA ILE A 67 5.56 -2.20 9.01
C ILE A 67 4.23 -2.84 8.65
N ALA A 68 4.28 -4.10 8.26
CA ALA A 68 3.13 -4.96 8.11
C ALA A 68 2.59 -5.15 9.52
N ASP A 69 1.75 -4.22 9.96
CA ASP A 69 0.78 -4.52 11.00
C ASP A 69 -0.22 -5.47 10.31
N HIS A 70 0.19 -6.74 10.21
CA HIS A 70 -0.60 -7.81 9.66
C HIS A 70 -1.73 -8.01 10.66
N ARG A 71 -2.95 -7.64 10.29
CA ARG A 71 -4.10 -8.03 11.09
C ARG A 71 -4.12 -9.55 11.12
N ASP A 72 -4.03 -10.14 12.31
CA ASP A 72 -4.25 -11.56 12.47
C ASP A 72 -5.66 -11.87 11.93
N GLN A 73 -5.75 -12.70 10.89
CA GLN A 73 -7.03 -12.96 10.19
C GLN A 73 -7.96 -13.89 11.01
N SER A 74 -7.53 -14.29 12.21
CA SER A 74 -8.27 -15.11 13.17
C SER A 74 -9.53 -14.42 13.73
N ASP A 75 -9.62 -13.09 13.64
CA ASP A 75 -10.72 -12.29 14.21
C ASP A 75 -11.90 -12.05 13.23
N ARG A 76 -11.91 -12.69 12.04
CA ARG A 76 -13.03 -12.62 11.07
C ARG A 76 -14.02 -13.78 11.21
N GLY A 77 -14.33 -14.17 12.44
CA GLY A 77 -15.32 -15.19 12.75
C GLY A 77 -16.14 -14.82 13.97
N ALA A 78 -17.15 -13.96 13.80
CA ALA A 78 -18.31 -13.83 14.68
C ALA A 78 -19.47 -13.19 13.91
#